data_AF-A0A4D6N7E8-F1
#
_entry.id   AF-A0A4D6N7E8-F1
#
_cell.length_a   1.000
_cell.length_b   1.000
_cell.length_c   1.000
_cell.angle_alpha   90.00
_cell.angle_beta   90.00
_cell.angle_gamma   90.00
#
_symmetry.space_group_name_H-M   'P 1'
#
loop_
_entity.id
_entity.type
_entity.pdbx_description
1 polymer ?
#
loop_
_entity_poly.entity_id
_entity_poly.type
_entity_poly.pdbx_seq_one_letter_code
_entity_poly.pdbx_strand_id
1 'polypeptide(L)'
;MDKVGRGFKSFRTLLVVASITLPILITFTLIHQNSVFDLVHGFNVLDARAHNASNIVLKQGTQNVTTKNASIQGVQNATVKTGGEKDHNIIPDAAPIDKVLGNKNQNAKPGILEEPAQTLPLLDIGPKNSSFEDGENVVSLSSTTISKDKLLDGLLVSSFDEASCFSRYRSYLYRKTSPHKPSKYLISKLRNYEHLHRSCGPSTKFYNKIMRKGTKFNKIDVSTKCKYLVWTAANGLGNRIVTLVAAFLYAILTDRVLLVKFGADMSGLFCEPFPDSSWLLSRSFPYWKDQKHIETYENILNNFKDTVFHHLGRYLLHPSNEAWEIIRKFYEAHLARANERIGVQIRLFNTHRPPHQTVINEIVSCTLQHKLLPDFNAQKSVVSPLKKTSKAVLVASLFSEYGEKLKTMYQTNKTVTREVIRVYQPSHEERQKSNDDMHNIKAWTEIYLLSLCDALVTSPKSTFGYVAHSLGGLKPWILKRAYNETIPDPPCRHAKSMEPCFHYPPKYDCRDNSTVDFTSLFHYMKHCEDVSGGLKLVNGNH
;
A
#
# COMPACT_ATOMS: atom_id res chain seq x y z
N MET A 1 -44.01 51.77 23.10
CA MET A 1 -44.36 50.55 23.87
C MET A 1 -43.19 49.54 23.85
N ASP A 2 -42.13 49.78 24.64
CA ASP A 2 -40.77 49.48 24.13
C ASP A 2 -39.99 48.36 24.84
N LYS A 3 -40.59 47.70 25.84
CA LYS A 3 -40.00 46.50 26.46
C LYS A 3 -40.28 45.22 25.67
N VAL A 4 -41.44 45.09 25.02
CA VAL A 4 -41.86 43.87 24.31
C VAL A 4 -41.01 43.59 23.07
N GLY A 5 -40.78 44.60 22.21
CA GLY A 5 -40.03 44.43 20.96
C GLY A 5 -38.55 44.04 21.15
N ARG A 6 -37.95 44.36 22.31
CA ARG A 6 -36.55 44.02 22.62
C ARG A 6 -36.39 42.52 22.94
N GLY A 7 -37.34 41.94 23.66
CA GLY A 7 -37.39 40.49 23.91
C GLY A 7 -37.57 39.69 22.62
N PHE A 8 -38.46 40.14 21.73
CA PHE A 8 -38.74 39.45 20.47
C PHE A 8 -37.53 39.41 19.52
N LYS A 9 -36.71 40.46 19.46
CA LYS A 9 -35.42 40.43 18.73
C LYS A 9 -34.45 39.42 19.35
N SER A 10 -34.29 39.42 20.67
CA SER A 10 -33.39 38.47 21.37
C SER A 10 -33.78 37.02 21.11
N PHE A 11 -35.08 36.69 21.25
CA PHE A 11 -35.62 35.36 20.98
C PHE A 11 -35.40 34.93 19.53
N ARG A 12 -35.63 35.82 18.56
CA ARG A 12 -35.42 35.52 17.13
C ARG A 12 -33.95 35.27 16.80
N THR A 13 -33.02 36.00 17.41
CA THR A 13 -31.57 35.72 17.29
C THR A 13 -31.20 34.39 17.93
N LEU A 14 -31.68 34.09 19.14
CA LEU A 14 -31.41 32.82 19.83
C LEU A 14 -31.90 31.62 19.00
N LEU A 15 -33.09 31.73 18.41
CA LEU A 15 -33.68 30.68 17.58
C LEU A 15 -32.89 30.48 16.28
N VAL A 16 -32.45 31.55 15.61
CA VAL A 16 -31.56 31.46 14.43
C VAL A 16 -30.21 30.84 14.78
N VAL A 17 -29.60 31.21 15.92
CA VAL A 17 -28.35 30.60 16.39
C VAL A 17 -28.55 29.11 16.66
N ALA A 18 -29.61 28.72 17.38
CA ALA A 18 -29.93 27.32 17.65
C ALA A 18 -30.19 26.51 16.36
N SER A 19 -30.88 27.09 15.37
CA SER A 19 -31.10 26.48 14.06
C SER A 19 -29.82 26.21 13.25
N ILE A 20 -28.69 26.84 13.61
CA ILE A 20 -27.39 26.63 12.96
C ILE A 20 -26.48 25.77 13.84
N THR A 21 -26.38 26.08 15.15
CA THR A 21 -25.48 25.36 16.05
C THR A 21 -25.97 23.96 16.42
N LEU A 22 -27.29 23.73 16.53
CA LEU A 22 -27.81 22.43 16.91
C LEU A 22 -27.63 21.38 15.78
N PRO A 23 -27.89 21.65 14.49
CA PRO A 23 -27.55 20.72 13.41
C PRO A 23 -26.04 20.49 13.26
N ILE A 24 -25.21 21.51 13.47
CA ILE A 24 -23.75 21.34 13.46
C ILE A 24 -23.30 20.45 14.62
N LEU A 25 -23.82 20.68 15.83
CA LEU A 25 -23.49 19.84 16.99
C LEU A 25 -23.97 18.39 16.82
N ILE A 26 -25.19 18.18 16.29
CA ILE A 26 -25.75 16.86 16.02
C ILE A 26 -24.97 16.14 14.91
N THR A 27 -24.59 16.82 13.82
CA THR A 27 -23.72 16.21 12.81
C THR A 27 -22.33 15.91 13.36
N PHE A 28 -21.76 16.76 14.22
CA PHE A 28 -20.48 16.50 14.86
C PHE A 28 -20.54 15.29 15.81
N THR A 29 -21.57 15.16 16.64
CA THR A 29 -21.74 14.00 17.53
C THR A 29 -22.05 12.72 16.76
N LEU A 30 -22.89 12.76 15.71
CA LEU A 30 -23.15 11.60 14.85
C LEU A 30 -21.90 11.18 14.05
N ILE A 31 -21.10 12.13 13.55
CA ILE A 31 -19.79 11.82 12.94
C ILE A 31 -18.88 11.15 13.96
N HIS A 32 -18.86 11.62 15.22
CA HIS A 32 -17.99 11.06 16.26
C HIS A 32 -18.45 9.68 16.75
N GLN A 33 -19.77 9.44 16.83
CA GLN A 33 -20.37 8.15 17.22
C GLN A 33 -20.24 7.11 16.10
N ASN A 34 -20.53 7.47 14.85
CA ASN A 34 -20.37 6.56 13.70
C ASN A 34 -18.91 6.43 13.22
N SER A 35 -17.95 7.00 13.95
CA SER A 35 -16.50 6.84 13.70
C SER A 35 -15.78 6.03 14.78
N VAL A 36 -16.48 5.50 15.78
CA VAL A 36 -15.87 4.69 16.84
C VAL A 36 -15.19 3.45 16.26
N PHE A 37 -13.88 3.37 16.47
CA PHE A 37 -13.12 2.13 16.39
C PHE A 37 -13.12 1.55 17.80
N ASP A 38 -13.56 0.30 18.00
CA ASP A 38 -13.92 -0.28 19.32
C ASP A 38 -12.77 -0.32 20.37
N LEU A 39 -11.56 0.05 19.98
CA LEU A 39 -10.39 0.22 20.86
C LEU A 39 -10.24 1.63 21.48
N VAL A 40 -11.03 2.62 21.06
CA VAL A 40 -10.79 4.05 21.38
C VAL A 40 -11.48 4.48 22.69
N HIS A 41 -11.05 3.86 23.80
CA HIS A 41 -11.28 4.37 25.16
C HIS A 41 -9.97 4.79 25.88
N GLY A 42 -8.80 4.64 25.25
CA GLY A 42 -7.49 4.86 25.87
C GLY A 42 -6.58 5.91 25.23
N PHE A 43 -7.10 6.84 24.42
CA PHE A 43 -6.28 7.67 23.51
C PHE A 43 -6.31 9.21 23.73
N ASN A 44 -6.90 9.72 24.82
CA ASN A 44 -6.96 11.16 25.16
C ASN A 44 -5.60 11.78 25.58
N VAL A 45 -4.49 11.32 25.01
CA VAL A 45 -3.11 11.73 25.34
C VAL A 45 -2.30 12.16 24.11
N LEU A 46 -2.72 11.81 22.89
CA LEU A 46 -1.97 12.15 21.67
C LEU A 46 -2.24 13.57 21.13
N ASP A 47 -3.47 14.08 21.30
CA ASP A 47 -3.88 15.39 20.77
C ASP A 47 -3.03 16.55 21.34
N ALA A 48 -2.66 16.44 22.63
CA ALA A 48 -1.77 17.37 23.32
C ALA A 48 -0.32 17.44 22.77
N ARG A 49 0.08 16.50 21.89
CA ARG A 49 1.42 16.50 21.26
C ARG A 49 1.44 17.17 19.88
N ALA A 50 0.35 17.11 19.12
CA ALA A 50 0.27 17.78 17.82
C ALA A 50 0.42 19.31 17.95
N HIS A 51 -0.26 19.91 18.94
CA HIS A 51 -0.19 21.34 19.21
C HIS A 51 1.19 21.83 19.72
N ASN A 52 1.99 20.97 20.34
CA ASN A 52 3.32 21.36 20.84
C ASN A 52 4.42 21.26 19.77
N ALA A 53 4.29 20.37 18.76
CA ALA A 53 5.27 20.27 17.67
C ALA A 53 5.36 21.59 16.85
N SER A 54 4.22 22.23 16.58
CA SER A 54 4.12 23.48 15.82
C SER A 54 4.82 24.69 16.48
N ASN A 55 5.02 24.66 17.80
CA ASN A 55 5.59 25.79 18.56
C ASN A 55 7.12 25.75 18.69
N ILE A 56 7.79 24.66 18.28
CA ILE A 56 9.25 24.49 18.45
C ILE A 56 10.04 24.95 17.21
N VAL A 57 9.42 24.98 16.02
CA VAL A 57 10.09 25.33 14.75
C VAL A 57 10.24 26.86 14.56
N LEU A 58 9.67 27.69 15.44
CA LEU A 58 9.61 29.15 15.30
C LEU A 58 10.50 29.94 16.30
N LYS A 59 11.49 29.29 16.92
CA LYS A 59 12.44 29.91 17.88
C LYS A 59 13.93 29.59 17.65
N GLN A 60 14.38 29.60 16.39
CA GLN A 60 15.81 29.77 16.05
C GLN A 60 15.92 30.66 14.81
N GLY A 61 16.20 31.97 14.99
CA GLY A 61 16.21 32.91 13.86
C GLY A 61 16.45 34.40 14.12
N THR A 62 16.64 34.87 15.36
CA THR A 62 16.88 36.31 15.62
C THR A 62 17.72 36.58 16.87
N GLN A 63 19.05 36.59 16.71
CA GLN A 63 19.95 37.47 17.45
C GLN A 63 21.11 37.91 16.56
N ASN A 64 21.02 39.13 16.03
CA ASN A 64 22.10 40.12 16.06
C ASN A 64 21.53 41.48 15.64
N VAL A 65 21.96 42.54 16.32
CA VAL A 65 21.42 43.90 16.16
C VAL A 65 22.50 44.81 15.58
N THR A 66 22.18 45.50 14.49
CA THR A 66 22.81 46.79 14.17
C THR A 66 21.77 47.72 13.58
N THR A 67 21.63 48.91 14.18
CA THR A 67 20.66 49.94 13.77
C THR A 67 21.26 50.92 12.76
N LYS A 68 20.43 51.42 11.82
CA LYS A 68 20.47 52.81 11.33
C LYS A 68 19.18 53.17 10.58
N ASN A 69 18.91 54.47 10.51
CA ASN A 69 17.60 55.02 10.12
C ASN A 69 17.56 55.47 8.66
N ALA A 70 16.45 55.22 7.96
CA ALA A 70 15.71 56.17 7.10
C ALA A 70 14.59 55.44 6.32
N SER A 71 13.62 56.08 5.66
CA SER A 71 12.76 57.25 5.99
C SER A 71 11.91 57.55 4.73
N ILE A 72 10.59 57.73 4.88
CA ILE A 72 9.70 58.53 4.00
C ILE A 72 9.42 58.05 2.54
N GLN A 73 8.10 57.96 2.22
CA GLN A 73 7.41 58.01 0.91
C GLN A 73 7.75 56.96 -0.19
N GLY A 74 6.79 56.56 -1.06
CA GLY A 74 5.34 56.78 -0.99
C GLY A 74 4.54 56.46 -2.28
N VAL A 75 3.23 56.19 -2.09
CA VAL A 75 2.11 56.58 -2.99
C VAL A 75 1.93 55.85 -4.35
N GLN A 76 0.82 55.10 -4.45
CA GLN A 76 0.02 54.80 -5.69
C GLN A 76 0.66 53.96 -6.82
N ASN A 77 -0.09 53.49 -7.84
CA ASN A 77 -1.34 52.69 -7.88
C ASN A 77 -1.55 52.20 -9.33
N ALA A 78 -2.52 51.29 -9.55
CA ALA A 78 -3.20 51.02 -10.84
C ALA A 78 -2.39 50.47 -12.06
N THR A 79 -2.53 49.15 -12.26
CA THR A 79 -3.22 48.53 -13.42
C THR A 79 -3.15 49.16 -14.82
N VAL A 80 -2.71 48.37 -15.82
CA VAL A 80 -3.40 48.19 -17.13
C VAL A 80 -2.95 46.88 -17.82
N LYS A 81 -3.70 46.40 -18.82
CA LYS A 81 -3.49 45.14 -19.58
C LYS A 81 -3.33 45.39 -21.10
N THR A 82 -2.64 44.46 -21.78
CA THR A 82 -2.88 43.94 -23.17
C THR A 82 -2.96 44.87 -24.40
N GLY A 83 -2.25 44.50 -25.48
CA GLY A 83 -2.69 44.73 -26.89
C GLY A 83 -1.57 44.89 -27.94
N GLY A 84 -1.72 44.30 -29.14
CA GLY A 84 -0.86 44.48 -30.34
C GLY A 84 0.48 43.71 -30.33
N GLU A 85 0.93 42.87 -31.28
CA GLU A 85 0.56 42.42 -32.65
C GLU A 85 1.32 43.07 -33.83
N LYS A 86 1.98 42.22 -34.67
CA LYS A 86 2.61 42.49 -36.00
C LYS A 86 3.87 43.40 -36.03
N ASP A 87 4.83 43.31 -36.98
CA ASP A 87 5.14 42.29 -38.00
C ASP A 87 6.63 42.31 -38.47
N HIS A 88 7.02 41.32 -39.29
CA HIS A 88 8.10 41.33 -40.31
C HIS A 88 9.61 41.17 -39.94
N ASN A 89 10.35 40.69 -40.96
CA ASN A 89 11.73 40.16 -40.93
C ASN A 89 12.83 41.24 -41.08
N ILE A 90 14.08 40.88 -40.76
CA ILE A 90 15.26 40.94 -41.67
C ILE A 90 16.48 40.21 -41.04
N ILE A 91 17.32 39.62 -41.88
CA ILE A 91 18.65 39.04 -41.60
C ILE A 91 19.60 39.60 -42.68
N PRO A 92 20.79 40.15 -42.33
CA PRO A 92 22.03 39.43 -42.71
C PRO A 92 23.26 39.58 -41.77
N ASP A 93 24.00 38.47 -41.69
CA ASP A 93 25.47 38.34 -41.80
C ASP A 93 26.50 38.78 -40.73
N ALA A 94 27.70 38.17 -40.95
CA ALA A 94 29.05 38.51 -40.47
C ALA A 94 29.46 38.17 -39.02
N ALA A 95 30.22 37.07 -38.89
CA ALA A 95 31.38 37.03 -37.98
C ALA A 95 32.60 37.68 -38.68
N PRO A 96 33.69 38.00 -37.94
CA PRO A 96 34.75 36.99 -37.89
C PRO A 96 35.58 36.93 -36.58
N ILE A 97 36.06 35.71 -36.29
CA ILE A 97 37.46 35.34 -35.95
C ILE A 97 38.23 36.21 -34.94
N ASP A 98 38.72 35.58 -33.87
CA ASP A 98 40.18 35.54 -33.66
C ASP A 98 40.70 34.20 -33.10
N LYS A 99 41.98 33.90 -33.33
CA LYS A 99 42.72 32.68 -32.92
C LYS A 99 44.14 33.06 -32.46
N VAL A 100 44.64 32.41 -31.40
CA VAL A 100 46.07 31.99 -31.23
C VAL A 100 46.10 31.06 -30.00
N LEU A 101 46.52 29.79 -30.13
CA LEU A 101 47.90 29.24 -30.04
C LEU A 101 48.58 29.45 -28.66
N GLY A 102 49.08 28.42 -27.96
CA GLY A 102 48.97 26.96 -28.16
C GLY A 102 50.04 26.11 -27.45
N ASN A 103 50.10 24.82 -27.81
CA ASN A 103 51.22 23.86 -27.69
C ASN A 103 51.65 23.21 -26.34
N LYS A 104 51.61 21.85 -26.37
CA LYS A 104 52.67 20.88 -25.96
C LYS A 104 52.92 20.63 -24.44
N ASN A 105 53.36 19.44 -23.97
CA ASN A 105 53.70 18.16 -24.64
C ASN A 105 53.59 16.90 -23.73
N GLN A 106 53.73 15.72 -24.35
CA GLN A 106 54.27 14.38 -23.94
C GLN A 106 55.05 14.26 -22.60
N ASN A 107 55.25 13.10 -21.91
CA ASN A 107 55.11 11.63 -22.18
C ASN A 107 55.17 10.84 -20.81
N ALA A 108 55.18 9.50 -20.59
CA ALA A 108 54.98 8.21 -21.32
C ALA A 108 54.68 7.05 -20.28
N LYS A 109 55.00 5.76 -20.55
CA LYS A 109 54.83 4.57 -19.64
C LYS A 109 55.87 3.44 -19.94
N PRO A 110 56.37 2.66 -18.95
CA PRO A 110 56.07 1.21 -18.76
C PRO A 110 56.04 0.78 -17.24
N GLY A 111 56.03 -0.49 -16.76
CA GLY A 111 55.61 -1.79 -17.33
C GLY A 111 56.32 -3.07 -16.77
N ILE A 112 55.56 -4.17 -16.57
CA ILE A 112 55.94 -5.63 -16.63
C ILE A 112 56.39 -6.38 -15.33
N LEU A 113 56.13 -7.72 -15.32
CA LEU A 113 56.29 -8.83 -14.32
C LEU A 113 55.25 -8.91 -13.18
N GLU A 114 54.63 -10.05 -12.77
CA GLU A 114 54.89 -11.53 -12.76
C GLU A 114 55.75 -12.05 -11.57
N GLU A 115 55.45 -13.15 -10.84
CA GLU A 115 54.17 -13.91 -10.64
C GLU A 115 54.09 -14.56 -9.19
N PRO A 116 53.64 -15.81 -8.82
CA PRO A 116 53.17 -16.14 -7.45
C PRO A 116 53.89 -17.33 -6.74
N ALA A 117 53.36 -17.79 -5.59
CA ALA A 117 53.77 -19.02 -4.87
C ALA A 117 52.61 -19.72 -4.13
N GLN A 118 52.74 -21.02 -3.80
CA GLN A 118 51.66 -21.87 -3.25
C GLN A 118 52.12 -22.88 -2.14
N THR A 119 51.16 -23.23 -1.25
CA THR A 119 50.92 -24.56 -0.60
C THR A 119 51.87 -25.27 0.40
N LEU A 120 51.27 -25.61 1.58
CA LEU A 120 51.34 -26.92 2.31
C LEU A 120 52.63 -27.29 3.10
N PRO A 121 52.68 -28.42 3.86
CA PRO A 121 51.91 -28.67 5.12
C PRO A 121 52.76 -29.36 6.24
N LEU A 122 52.17 -29.67 7.43
CA LEU A 122 52.43 -30.91 8.21
C LEU A 122 51.48 -31.12 9.41
N LEU A 123 51.68 -32.20 10.19
CA LEU A 123 50.66 -32.93 10.96
C LEU A 123 50.95 -33.13 12.46
N ASP A 124 49.85 -33.03 13.24
CA ASP A 124 49.42 -33.90 14.36
C ASP A 124 50.24 -34.01 15.68
N ILE A 125 49.49 -34.23 16.78
CA ILE A 125 49.77 -34.93 18.06
C ILE A 125 48.70 -34.51 19.09
N GLY A 126 47.87 -35.47 19.53
CA GLY A 126 47.12 -35.41 20.79
C GLY A 126 47.61 -36.48 21.77
N PRO A 127 46.85 -36.88 22.82
CA PRO A 127 45.56 -36.34 23.27
C PRO A 127 45.48 -36.09 24.81
N LYS A 128 44.37 -35.55 25.31
CA LYS A 128 43.69 -36.03 26.54
C LYS A 128 42.29 -35.40 26.75
N ASN A 129 41.47 -36.08 27.55
CA ASN A 129 40.02 -35.90 27.60
C ASN A 129 39.55 -34.80 28.57
N SER A 130 38.52 -34.05 28.18
CA SER A 130 37.34 -33.82 29.03
C SER A 130 36.10 -33.52 28.15
N SER A 131 34.92 -33.88 28.64
CA SER A 131 33.66 -33.88 27.86
C SER A 131 32.83 -32.62 28.07
N PHE A 132 32.44 -31.94 26.98
CA PHE A 132 31.27 -31.06 26.90
C PHE A 132 30.77 -31.01 25.45
N GLU A 133 29.51 -31.35 25.22
CA GLU A 133 28.86 -31.27 23.89
C GLU A 133 27.91 -30.06 23.80
N ASP A 134 27.78 -29.56 22.56
CA ASP A 134 26.75 -28.68 22.00
C ASP A 134 26.15 -27.53 22.84
N GLY A 135 26.61 -26.31 22.52
CA GLY A 135 25.92 -25.05 22.86
C GLY A 135 25.81 -24.03 21.71
N GLU A 136 26.76 -23.98 20.78
CA GLU A 136 26.93 -22.79 19.90
C GLU A 136 26.10 -22.82 18.61
N ASN A 137 25.80 -23.99 18.05
CA ASN A 137 25.16 -24.09 16.73
C ASN A 137 23.68 -23.65 16.68
N VAL A 138 22.97 -23.68 17.81
CA VAL A 138 21.54 -23.28 17.87
C VAL A 138 21.38 -21.76 17.76
N VAL A 139 22.29 -21.00 18.38
CA VAL A 139 22.19 -19.53 18.44
C VAL A 139 22.47 -18.89 17.07
N SER A 140 23.47 -19.39 16.34
CA SER A 140 23.83 -18.89 15.01
C SER A 140 22.73 -19.18 13.98
N LEU A 141 22.14 -20.38 14.00
CA LEU A 141 21.04 -20.77 13.12
C LEU A 141 19.75 -19.98 13.42
N SER A 142 19.43 -19.78 14.70
CA SER A 142 18.29 -18.96 15.15
C SER A 142 18.45 -17.50 14.70
N SER A 143 19.58 -16.86 15.00
CA SER A 143 19.90 -15.49 14.57
C SER A 143 19.84 -15.33 13.05
N THR A 144 20.41 -16.29 12.30
CA THR A 144 20.37 -16.32 10.84
C THR A 144 18.93 -16.44 10.29
N THR A 145 18.07 -17.20 10.97
CA THR A 145 16.67 -17.40 10.56
C THR A 145 15.83 -16.16 10.86
N ILE A 146 15.95 -15.59 12.06
CA ILE A 146 15.32 -14.32 12.45
C ILE A 146 15.73 -13.19 11.50
N SER A 147 16.99 -13.13 11.10
CA SER A 147 17.49 -12.15 10.12
C SER A 147 16.84 -12.34 8.73
N LYS A 148 16.72 -13.60 8.26
CA LYS A 148 16.04 -13.93 6.99
C LYS A 148 14.55 -13.60 7.02
N ASP A 149 13.83 -13.93 8.09
CA ASP A 149 12.41 -13.60 8.24
C ASP A 149 12.20 -12.08 8.38
N LYS A 150 13.02 -11.38 9.16
CA LYS A 150 12.99 -9.91 9.32
C LYS A 150 13.19 -9.17 7.98
N LEU A 151 14.00 -9.74 7.08
CA LEU A 151 14.26 -9.19 5.74
C LEU A 151 13.44 -9.87 4.62
N LEU A 152 12.49 -10.72 4.98
CA LEU A 152 11.59 -11.46 4.08
C LEU A 152 12.36 -12.21 2.95
N ASP A 153 13.29 -13.10 3.33
CA ASP A 153 14.20 -13.83 2.43
C ASP A 153 15.07 -12.91 1.53
N GLY A 154 15.42 -11.72 2.03
CA GLY A 154 16.26 -10.75 1.32
C GLY A 154 15.51 -9.85 0.33
N LEU A 155 14.17 -9.89 0.35
CA LEU A 155 13.30 -8.94 -0.35
C LEU A 155 13.52 -7.50 0.19
N LEU A 156 13.78 -7.33 1.48
CA LEU A 156 14.08 -6.04 2.11
C LEU A 156 15.58 -5.83 2.35
N VAL A 157 16.03 -4.57 2.36
CA VAL A 157 17.33 -4.16 2.93
C VAL A 157 17.20 -3.84 4.41
N SER A 158 18.32 -3.92 5.14
CA SER A 158 18.49 -3.50 6.55
C SER A 158 18.86 -2.02 6.73
N SER A 159 18.90 -1.23 5.65
CA SER A 159 19.46 0.14 5.64
C SER A 159 18.48 1.25 6.02
N PHE A 160 17.26 0.94 6.45
CA PHE A 160 16.35 1.95 7.02
C PHE A 160 16.55 2.01 8.54
N ASP A 161 16.41 3.19 9.13
CA ASP A 161 16.20 3.31 10.57
C ASP A 161 14.90 2.57 10.98
N GLU A 162 14.97 1.73 12.01
CA GLU A 162 13.82 0.97 12.48
C GLU A 162 12.76 1.85 13.17
N ALA A 163 13.14 3.00 13.74
CA ALA A 163 12.18 3.93 14.32
C ALA A 163 11.33 4.65 13.25
N SER A 164 11.89 4.90 12.06
CA SER A 164 11.19 5.50 10.92
C SER A 164 10.01 4.67 10.40
N CYS A 165 10.05 3.34 10.55
CA CYS A 165 9.02 2.44 10.05
C CYS A 165 9.04 1.08 10.79
N PHE A 166 8.37 0.99 11.94
CA PHE A 166 8.30 -0.24 12.73
C PHE A 166 7.74 -1.43 11.94
N SER A 167 6.74 -1.20 11.08
CA SER A 167 6.09 -2.28 10.31
C SER A 167 7.04 -2.98 9.33
N ARG A 168 8.04 -2.25 8.79
CA ARG A 168 9.07 -2.79 7.89
C ARG A 168 9.83 -3.96 8.51
N TYR A 169 10.12 -3.85 9.80
CA TYR A 169 11.04 -4.74 10.51
C TYR A 169 10.41 -5.53 11.65
N ARG A 170 9.14 -5.28 11.99
CA ARG A 170 8.41 -6.01 13.04
C ARG A 170 7.21 -6.80 12.52
N SER A 171 6.78 -6.60 11.27
CA SER A 171 5.61 -7.33 10.72
C SER A 171 5.81 -8.83 10.58
N TYR A 172 7.05 -9.33 10.53
CA TYR A 172 7.34 -10.77 10.53
C TYR A 172 6.86 -11.46 11.83
N LEU A 173 6.83 -10.75 12.97
CA LEU A 173 6.33 -11.27 14.25
C LEU A 173 4.80 -11.54 14.26
N TYR A 174 4.08 -10.98 13.29
CA TYR A 174 2.61 -11.04 13.17
C TYR A 174 2.16 -11.89 11.99
N ARG A 175 3.10 -12.44 11.21
CA ARG A 175 2.86 -13.16 9.96
C ARG A 175 3.48 -14.55 10.03
N LYS A 176 2.81 -15.54 9.44
CA LYS A 176 3.46 -16.82 9.10
C LYS A 176 4.54 -16.57 8.04
N THR A 177 5.68 -17.26 8.14
CA THR A 177 6.70 -17.28 7.09
C THR A 177 6.07 -17.75 5.78
N SER A 178 6.22 -16.97 4.71
CA SER A 178 5.61 -17.29 3.42
C SER A 178 6.39 -18.40 2.71
N PRO A 179 5.72 -19.42 2.13
CA PRO A 179 6.39 -20.43 1.30
C PRO A 179 6.87 -19.83 -0.04
N HIS A 180 6.35 -18.67 -0.44
CA HIS A 180 6.69 -18.01 -1.70
C HIS A 180 7.97 -17.17 -1.54
N LYS A 181 9.14 -17.81 -1.63
CA LYS A 181 10.43 -17.12 -1.58
C LYS A 181 10.67 -16.25 -2.84
N PRO A 182 11.25 -15.04 -2.70
CA PRO A 182 11.62 -14.19 -3.83
C PRO A 182 12.75 -14.82 -4.66
N SER A 183 12.76 -14.59 -5.98
CA SER A 183 13.84 -15.08 -6.84
C SER A 183 15.10 -14.21 -6.73
N LYS A 184 16.28 -14.79 -6.92
CA LYS A 184 17.56 -14.04 -6.97
C LYS A 184 17.52 -12.90 -8.01
N TYR A 185 16.83 -13.13 -9.14
CA TYR A 185 16.60 -12.12 -10.16
C TYR A 185 15.76 -10.93 -9.65
N LEU A 186 14.65 -11.19 -8.96
CA LEU A 186 13.82 -10.13 -8.38
C LEU A 186 14.60 -9.33 -7.32
N ILE A 187 15.32 -10.01 -6.41
CA ILE A 187 16.16 -9.34 -5.40
C ILE A 187 17.17 -8.41 -6.10
N SER A 188 17.91 -8.92 -7.10
CA SER A 188 18.88 -8.11 -7.86
C SER A 188 18.23 -6.92 -8.56
N LYS A 189 17.07 -7.11 -9.22
CA LYS A 189 16.36 -6.03 -9.91
C LYS A 189 15.84 -4.97 -8.94
N LEU A 190 15.43 -5.34 -7.71
CA LEU A 190 15.06 -4.40 -6.65
C LEU A 190 16.27 -3.60 -6.14
N ARG A 191 17.42 -4.22 -5.86
CA ARG A 191 18.65 -3.49 -5.45
C ARG A 191 19.09 -2.51 -6.55
N ASN A 192 19.08 -2.93 -7.81
CA ASN A 192 19.38 -2.06 -8.95
C ASN A 192 18.40 -0.89 -9.06
N TYR A 193 17.11 -1.12 -8.81
CA TYR A 193 16.11 -0.06 -8.76
C TYR A 193 16.34 0.91 -7.60
N GLU A 194 16.73 0.45 -6.42
CA GLU A 194 17.05 1.33 -5.28
C GLU A 194 18.25 2.24 -5.60
N HIS A 195 19.28 1.73 -6.27
CA HIS A 195 20.39 2.54 -6.79
C HIS A 195 19.92 3.56 -7.84
N LEU A 196 19.02 3.17 -8.75
CA LEU A 196 18.39 4.10 -9.71
C LEU A 196 17.60 5.20 -8.98
N HIS A 197 16.78 4.84 -7.99
CA HIS A 197 15.94 5.77 -7.25
C HIS A 197 16.76 6.74 -6.39
N ARG A 198 17.80 6.26 -5.70
CA ARG A 198 18.76 7.12 -4.97
C ARG A 198 19.48 8.09 -5.91
N SER A 199 19.76 7.69 -7.14
CA SER A 199 20.47 8.52 -8.14
C SER A 199 19.60 9.53 -8.89
N CYS A 200 18.34 9.16 -9.17
CA CYS A 200 17.43 9.88 -10.06
C CYS A 200 16.14 10.40 -9.39
N GLY A 201 15.89 10.06 -8.12
CA GLY A 201 14.69 10.45 -7.37
C GLY A 201 14.63 11.94 -7.00
N PRO A 202 13.57 12.38 -6.30
CA PRO A 202 13.37 13.77 -5.88
C PRO A 202 14.59 14.38 -5.18
N SER A 203 14.73 15.70 -5.31
CA SER A 203 15.85 16.49 -4.78
C SER A 203 17.26 16.18 -5.34
N THR A 204 17.45 15.10 -6.12
CA THR A 204 18.75 14.78 -6.73
C THR A 204 19.16 15.80 -7.81
N LYS A 205 20.46 15.88 -8.11
CA LYS A 205 21.00 16.74 -9.19
C LYS A 205 20.37 16.42 -10.56
N PHE A 206 20.12 15.13 -10.85
CA PHE A 206 19.51 14.71 -12.11
C PHE A 206 18.01 15.05 -12.18
N TYR A 207 17.25 14.77 -11.12
CA TYR A 207 15.85 15.19 -11.01
C TYR A 207 15.69 16.69 -11.17
N ASN A 208 16.46 17.48 -10.42
CA ASN A 208 16.39 18.95 -10.49
C ASN A 208 16.78 19.49 -11.87
N LYS A 209 17.73 18.86 -12.59
CA LYS A 209 18.07 19.23 -13.97
C LYS A 209 16.90 18.98 -14.93
N ILE A 210 16.20 17.86 -14.77
CA ILE A 210 15.08 17.46 -15.63
C ILE A 210 13.84 18.31 -15.35
N MET A 211 13.47 18.48 -14.07
CA MET A 211 12.34 19.35 -13.69
C MET A 211 12.56 20.80 -14.12
N ARG A 212 13.80 21.34 -14.06
CA ARG A 212 14.10 22.71 -14.54
C ARG A 212 13.95 22.90 -16.06
N LYS A 213 13.87 21.83 -16.87
CA LYS A 213 13.57 21.97 -18.31
C LYS A 213 12.08 22.17 -18.59
N GLY A 214 11.19 21.70 -17.71
CA GLY A 214 9.75 21.69 -17.99
C GLY A 214 9.44 20.95 -19.29
N THR A 215 8.42 21.36 -20.02
CA THR A 215 7.99 20.77 -21.29
C THR A 215 8.97 20.96 -22.47
N LYS A 216 10.08 21.67 -22.27
CA LYS A 216 11.09 21.96 -23.32
C LYS A 216 12.07 20.79 -23.52
N PHE A 217 11.55 19.61 -23.84
CA PHE A 217 12.36 18.44 -24.23
C PHE A 217 12.50 18.38 -25.75
N ASN A 218 13.74 18.40 -26.24
CA ASN A 218 14.04 18.09 -27.64
C ASN A 218 14.30 16.59 -27.79
N LYS A 219 14.08 16.00 -28.98
CA LYS A 219 14.40 14.58 -29.26
C LYS A 219 15.87 14.19 -28.97
N ILE A 220 16.77 15.17 -28.87
CA ILE A 220 18.19 14.99 -28.55
C ILE A 220 18.42 14.77 -27.02
N ASP A 221 17.51 15.23 -26.16
CA ASP A 221 17.55 15.04 -24.70
C ASP A 221 17.15 13.62 -24.24
N VAL A 222 16.72 12.75 -25.16
CA VAL A 222 16.32 11.36 -24.89
C VAL A 222 17.48 10.50 -24.35
N SER A 223 18.72 10.98 -24.46
CA SER A 223 19.93 10.41 -23.83
C SER A 223 20.04 10.62 -22.30
N THR A 224 19.04 11.22 -21.66
CA THR A 224 19.03 11.47 -20.21
C THR A 224 18.95 10.16 -19.40
N LYS A 225 19.92 9.94 -18.49
CA LYS A 225 20.05 8.72 -17.66
C LYS A 225 18.85 8.38 -16.76
N CYS A 226 17.92 9.32 -16.55
CA CYS A 226 16.80 9.19 -15.63
C CYS A 226 15.48 9.31 -16.39
N LYS A 227 14.82 8.17 -16.61
CA LYS A 227 13.43 8.11 -17.07
C LYS A 227 12.49 8.08 -15.86
N TYR A 228 11.27 8.57 -16.02
CA TYR A 228 10.26 8.61 -14.94
C TYR A 228 8.95 7.92 -15.35
N LEU A 229 8.20 7.53 -14.33
CA LEU A 229 6.80 7.12 -14.39
C LEU A 229 6.07 7.86 -13.26
N VAL A 230 5.02 8.61 -13.58
CA VAL A 230 4.20 9.29 -12.56
C VAL A 230 2.91 8.51 -12.36
N TRP A 231 2.71 7.96 -11.16
CA TRP A 231 1.44 7.39 -10.73
C TRP A 231 0.62 8.43 -9.95
N THR A 232 -0.70 8.40 -10.12
CA THR A 232 -1.64 9.31 -9.46
C THR A 232 -2.79 8.54 -8.81
N ALA A 233 -3.10 8.87 -7.55
CA ALA A 233 -4.24 8.27 -6.85
C ALA A 233 -5.58 8.54 -7.56
N ALA A 234 -6.33 7.48 -7.82
CA ALA A 234 -7.69 7.52 -8.37
C ALA A 234 -8.54 6.36 -7.81
N ASN A 235 -9.86 6.54 -7.76
CA ASN A 235 -10.82 5.60 -7.16
C ASN A 235 -10.56 5.35 -5.64
N GLY A 236 -11.14 4.30 -5.06
CA GLY A 236 -10.95 3.92 -3.65
C GLY A 236 -9.64 3.17 -3.37
N LEU A 237 -9.26 3.08 -2.09
CA LEU A 237 -7.95 2.58 -1.62
C LEU A 237 -7.50 1.25 -2.26
N GLY A 238 -8.36 0.23 -2.34
CA GLY A 238 -8.01 -1.06 -2.95
C GLY A 238 -7.55 -0.93 -4.42
N ASN A 239 -8.20 -0.09 -5.22
CA ASN A 239 -7.81 0.17 -6.61
C ASN A 239 -6.48 0.96 -6.65
N ARG A 240 -6.30 1.92 -5.74
CA ARG A 240 -5.06 2.69 -5.63
C ARG A 240 -3.87 1.78 -5.35
N ILE A 241 -3.99 0.89 -4.37
CA ILE A 241 -2.92 -0.05 -4.01
C ILE A 241 -2.62 -1.03 -5.17
N VAL A 242 -3.64 -1.62 -5.80
CA VAL A 242 -3.44 -2.54 -6.95
C VAL A 242 -2.73 -1.84 -8.11
N THR A 243 -3.17 -0.63 -8.49
CA THR A 243 -2.55 0.13 -9.57
C THR A 243 -1.16 0.68 -9.22
N LEU A 244 -0.89 0.98 -7.94
CA LEU A 244 0.43 1.43 -7.47
C LEU A 244 1.48 0.32 -7.54
N VAL A 245 1.12 -0.91 -7.16
CA VAL A 245 2.00 -2.08 -7.30
C VAL A 245 2.20 -2.45 -8.77
N ALA A 246 1.17 -2.35 -9.61
CA ALA A 246 1.30 -2.54 -11.06
C ALA A 246 2.17 -1.45 -11.73
N ALA A 247 2.07 -0.20 -11.29
CA ALA A 247 2.95 0.89 -11.73
C ALA A 247 4.40 0.67 -11.25
N PHE A 248 4.61 0.15 -10.04
CA PHE A 248 5.94 -0.21 -9.56
C PHE A 248 6.56 -1.38 -10.36
N LEU A 249 5.77 -2.41 -10.69
CA LEU A 249 6.17 -3.49 -11.60
C LEU A 249 6.63 -2.92 -12.96
N TYR A 250 5.83 -2.08 -13.59
CA TYR A 250 6.17 -1.43 -14.87
C TYR A 250 7.40 -0.50 -14.75
N ALA A 251 7.57 0.19 -13.62
CA ALA A 251 8.73 1.03 -13.32
C ALA A 251 10.03 0.22 -13.22
N ILE A 252 10.05 -0.91 -12.49
CA ILE A 252 11.22 -1.79 -12.43
C ILE A 252 11.50 -2.41 -13.81
N LEU A 253 10.48 -2.87 -14.55
CA LEU A 253 10.65 -3.52 -15.86
C LEU A 253 11.23 -2.58 -16.91
N THR A 254 10.84 -1.31 -16.91
CA THR A 254 11.27 -0.31 -17.92
C THR A 254 12.40 0.61 -17.46
N ASP A 255 13.00 0.35 -16.29
CA ASP A 255 14.03 1.17 -15.64
C ASP A 255 13.64 2.65 -15.60
N ARG A 256 12.46 2.92 -15.04
CA ARG A 256 11.89 4.26 -14.79
C ARG A 256 11.75 4.49 -13.30
N VAL A 257 12.07 5.69 -12.81
CA VAL A 257 11.77 6.08 -11.43
C VAL A 257 10.26 6.29 -11.27
N LEU A 258 9.61 5.48 -10.43
CA LEU A 258 8.23 5.69 -9.99
C LEU A 258 8.16 6.92 -9.06
N LEU A 259 7.35 7.90 -9.43
CA LEU A 259 6.98 9.04 -8.59
C LEU A 259 5.48 9.00 -8.31
N VAL A 260 5.11 9.24 -7.07
CA VAL A 260 3.78 8.92 -6.52
C VAL A 260 3.07 10.19 -6.07
N LYS A 261 1.97 10.53 -6.74
CA LYS A 261 1.06 11.60 -6.28
C LYS A 261 0.01 11.01 -5.34
N PHE A 262 0.25 11.17 -4.04
CA PHE A 262 -0.74 11.01 -2.99
C PHE A 262 -1.66 12.24 -2.90
N GLY A 263 -2.94 11.99 -2.60
CA GLY A 263 -3.84 13.01 -2.03
C GLY A 263 -3.61 13.17 -0.53
N ALA A 264 -4.36 14.06 0.13
CA ALA A 264 -4.35 14.15 1.59
C ALA A 264 -4.67 12.79 2.21
N ASP A 265 -5.71 12.13 1.70
CA ASP A 265 -6.20 10.83 2.14
C ASP A 265 -5.25 9.63 1.93
N MET A 266 -4.06 9.84 1.37
CA MET A 266 -2.99 8.84 1.28
C MET A 266 -1.77 9.20 2.15
N SER A 267 -1.78 10.38 2.78
CA SER A 267 -0.85 10.74 3.85
C SER A 267 -0.99 9.76 5.01
N GLY A 268 0.10 9.50 5.73
CA GLY A 268 0.07 8.63 6.91
C GLY A 268 -0.26 7.14 6.65
N LEU A 269 -0.51 6.69 5.42
CA LEU A 269 -0.80 5.26 5.15
C LEU A 269 0.46 4.39 5.09
N PHE A 270 1.50 4.87 4.40
CA PHE A 270 2.67 4.08 4.02
C PHE A 270 3.99 4.75 4.43
N CYS A 271 4.98 3.94 4.78
CA CYS A 271 6.38 4.38 4.92
C CYS A 271 7.02 4.64 3.54
N GLU A 272 8.16 5.34 3.53
CA GLU A 272 9.01 5.41 2.33
C GLU A 272 9.54 4.02 1.94
N PRO A 273 9.40 3.58 0.67
CA PRO A 273 9.78 2.25 0.24
C PRO A 273 11.26 2.11 -0.17
N PHE A 274 11.94 3.20 -0.51
CA PHE A 274 13.29 3.19 -1.09
C PHE A 274 14.32 3.87 -0.16
N PRO A 275 15.54 3.33 0.03
CA PRO A 275 16.52 3.88 0.96
C PRO A 275 17.15 5.18 0.41
N ASP A 276 17.35 6.15 1.30
CA ASP A 276 17.94 7.48 1.03
C ASP A 276 17.25 8.25 -0.12
N SER A 277 15.95 8.05 -0.27
CA SER A 277 15.14 8.69 -1.30
C SER A 277 13.68 8.80 -0.85
N SER A 278 12.87 9.53 -1.61
CA SER A 278 11.41 9.59 -1.41
C SER A 278 10.69 9.27 -2.70
N TRP A 279 9.71 8.38 -2.67
CA TRP A 279 8.85 8.12 -3.84
C TRP A 279 7.83 9.24 -4.11
N LEU A 280 7.68 10.20 -3.19
CA LEU A 280 6.62 11.21 -3.28
C LEU A 280 6.93 12.23 -4.38
N LEU A 281 5.92 12.50 -5.22
CA LEU A 281 6.02 13.51 -6.27
C LEU A 281 6.05 14.91 -5.64
N SER A 282 7.12 15.68 -5.92
CA SER A 282 7.28 17.04 -5.39
C SER A 282 6.07 17.93 -5.70
N ARG A 283 5.67 18.77 -4.73
CA ARG A 283 4.67 19.83 -4.93
C ARG A 283 5.07 20.81 -6.05
N SER A 284 6.37 21.00 -6.28
CA SER A 284 6.94 21.84 -7.34
C SER A 284 7.04 21.19 -8.73
N PHE A 285 6.42 20.01 -8.93
CA PHE A 285 6.39 19.34 -10.24
C PHE A 285 5.78 20.25 -11.33
N PRO A 286 6.48 20.52 -12.45
CA PRO A 286 6.04 21.57 -13.38
C PRO A 286 5.01 21.10 -14.41
N TYR A 287 4.90 19.79 -14.68
CA TYR A 287 4.09 19.22 -15.77
C TYR A 287 2.60 19.04 -15.41
N TRP A 288 2.06 19.79 -14.45
CA TRP A 288 0.69 19.61 -13.96
C TRP A 288 -0.41 19.82 -15.02
N LYS A 289 -0.11 20.50 -16.13
CA LYS A 289 -1.09 20.86 -17.17
C LYS A 289 -1.01 19.98 -18.42
N ASP A 290 0.06 19.21 -18.57
CA ASP A 290 0.49 18.64 -19.86
C ASP A 290 0.30 17.11 -19.95
N GLN A 291 -0.64 16.58 -19.18
CA GLN A 291 -0.85 15.13 -18.98
C GLN A 291 -1.24 14.33 -20.25
N LYS A 292 -1.44 14.99 -21.39
CA LYS A 292 -1.91 14.38 -22.66
C LYS A 292 -0.82 13.63 -23.45
N HIS A 293 0.46 13.72 -23.06
CA HIS A 293 1.58 13.16 -23.81
C HIS A 293 2.29 11.98 -23.11
N ILE A 294 1.55 11.18 -22.35
CA ILE A 294 2.10 10.01 -21.65
C ILE A 294 1.94 8.76 -22.54
N GLU A 295 3.04 8.33 -23.14
CA GLU A 295 3.13 7.08 -23.91
C GLU A 295 3.04 5.84 -23.00
N THR A 296 2.15 4.92 -23.35
CA THR A 296 2.09 3.56 -22.79
C THR A 296 3.04 2.63 -23.53
N TYR A 297 3.87 1.88 -22.80
CA TYR A 297 4.70 0.81 -23.37
C TYR A 297 4.25 -0.52 -22.78
N GLU A 298 4.21 -1.57 -23.60
CA GLU A 298 4.04 -2.96 -23.16
C GLU A 298 5.34 -3.72 -23.42
N ASN A 299 5.88 -4.41 -22.41
CA ASN A 299 6.50 -5.76 -22.52
C ASN A 299 7.19 -6.24 -21.22
N ILE A 300 7.64 -7.50 -21.26
CA ILE A 300 8.45 -8.23 -20.25
C ILE A 300 7.66 -8.69 -19.02
N LEU A 301 6.94 -9.82 -19.16
CA LEU A 301 6.55 -10.68 -18.03
C LEU A 301 7.00 -12.13 -18.25
N ASN A 302 8.30 -12.31 -18.50
CA ASN A 302 8.97 -13.60 -18.29
C ASN A 302 9.70 -13.57 -16.94
N ASN A 303 9.86 -14.74 -16.30
CA ASN A 303 10.44 -14.96 -14.95
C ASN A 303 9.57 -14.54 -13.74
N PHE A 304 8.32 -14.14 -13.94
CA PHE A 304 7.37 -13.80 -12.87
C PHE A 304 6.23 -14.83 -12.79
N LYS A 305 6.05 -15.44 -11.60
CA LYS A 305 5.00 -16.45 -11.31
C LYS A 305 3.76 -15.78 -10.68
N ASP A 306 2.80 -16.56 -10.17
CA ASP A 306 1.65 -16.09 -9.40
C ASP A 306 1.98 -15.57 -7.98
N THR A 307 3.07 -14.81 -7.89
CA THR A 307 3.60 -14.19 -6.66
C THR A 307 3.97 -12.71 -6.85
N VAL A 308 3.59 -12.10 -7.98
CA VAL A 308 4.01 -10.73 -8.35
C VAL A 308 3.53 -9.71 -7.34
N PHE A 309 2.22 -9.67 -7.07
CA PHE A 309 1.70 -8.77 -6.05
C PHE A 309 2.16 -9.21 -4.65
N HIS A 310 2.27 -10.51 -4.38
CA HIS A 310 2.74 -10.97 -3.07
C HIS A 310 4.14 -10.44 -2.72
N HIS A 311 5.09 -10.48 -3.67
CA HIS A 311 6.43 -9.95 -3.45
C HIS A 311 6.49 -8.42 -3.53
N LEU A 312 5.97 -7.82 -4.60
CA LEU A 312 6.08 -6.36 -4.78
C LEU A 312 5.22 -5.58 -3.76
N GLY A 313 4.06 -6.11 -3.38
CA GLY A 313 3.23 -5.55 -2.31
C GLY A 313 3.91 -5.62 -0.94
N ARG A 314 4.53 -6.76 -0.57
CA ARG A 314 5.26 -6.90 0.71
C ARG A 314 6.58 -6.11 0.78
N TYR A 315 7.10 -5.68 -0.37
CA TYR A 315 8.25 -4.78 -0.48
C TYR A 315 7.86 -3.29 -0.39
N LEU A 316 6.76 -2.92 -1.06
CA LEU A 316 6.35 -1.52 -1.27
C LEU A 316 5.40 -0.99 -0.18
N LEU A 317 4.55 -1.84 0.40
CA LEU A 317 3.38 -1.45 1.18
C LEU A 317 3.56 -1.71 2.69
N HIS A 318 4.50 -0.99 3.30
CA HIS A 318 4.69 -1.01 4.75
C HIS A 318 3.80 0.04 5.42
N PRO A 319 2.87 -0.33 6.34
CA PRO A 319 2.09 0.64 7.11
C PRO A 319 2.97 1.64 7.85
N SER A 320 2.57 2.92 7.87
CA SER A 320 3.19 3.93 8.74
C SER A 320 3.19 3.50 10.21
N ASN A 321 3.97 4.17 11.05
CA ASN A 321 3.94 3.91 12.50
C ASN A 321 2.55 4.15 13.13
N GLU A 322 1.74 5.05 12.57
CA GLU A 322 0.38 5.33 13.02
C GLU A 322 -0.57 4.17 12.70
N ALA A 323 -0.67 3.77 11.44
CA ALA A 323 -1.48 2.63 11.03
C ALA A 323 -0.98 1.32 11.67
N TRP A 324 0.34 1.15 11.79
CA TRP A 324 0.96 -0.02 12.42
C TRP A 324 0.59 -0.15 13.90
N GLU A 325 0.55 0.95 14.66
CA GLU A 325 0.17 0.92 16.07
C GLU A 325 -1.28 0.47 16.28
N ILE A 326 -2.19 0.85 15.38
CA ILE A 326 -3.60 0.41 15.39
C ILE A 326 -3.70 -1.08 15.04
N ILE A 327 -3.07 -1.51 13.93
CA ILE A 327 -2.98 -2.92 13.49
C ILE A 327 -2.45 -3.80 14.63
N ARG A 328 -1.33 -3.39 15.23
CA ARG A 328 -0.63 -4.09 16.30
C ARG A 328 -1.54 -4.28 17.52
N LYS A 329 -2.09 -3.19 18.06
CA LYS A 329 -2.97 -3.22 19.24
C LYS A 329 -4.22 -4.08 19.02
N PHE A 330 -4.86 -3.98 17.85
CA PHE A 330 -6.02 -4.81 17.52
C PHE A 330 -5.65 -6.31 17.45
N TYR A 331 -4.54 -6.64 16.77
CA TYR A 331 -4.09 -8.03 16.67
C TYR A 331 -3.75 -8.62 18.04
N GLU A 332 -2.97 -7.91 18.88
CA GLU A 332 -2.61 -8.33 20.24
C GLU A 332 -3.84 -8.58 21.12
N ALA A 333 -4.84 -7.69 21.08
CA ALA A 333 -6.03 -7.77 21.90
C ALA A 333 -7.01 -8.87 21.49
N HIS A 334 -7.13 -9.17 20.19
CA HIS A 334 -8.24 -9.98 19.65
C HIS A 334 -7.82 -11.21 18.85
N LEU A 335 -6.70 -11.17 18.13
CA LEU A 335 -6.31 -12.21 17.16
C LEU A 335 -5.11 -13.05 17.62
N ALA A 336 -4.21 -12.50 18.44
CA ALA A 336 -2.95 -13.15 18.82
C ALA A 336 -3.18 -14.49 19.55
N ARG A 337 -4.16 -14.55 20.44
CA ARG A 337 -4.44 -15.73 21.29
C ARG A 337 -5.26 -16.85 20.61
N ALA A 338 -5.74 -16.64 19.38
CA ALA A 338 -6.48 -17.67 18.66
C ALA A 338 -5.56 -18.74 18.05
N ASN A 339 -6.04 -19.97 17.96
CA ASN A 339 -5.32 -21.06 17.27
C ASN A 339 -5.40 -20.90 15.75
N GLU A 340 -6.52 -20.35 15.25
CA GLU A 340 -6.76 -20.09 13.83
C GLU A 340 -7.51 -18.75 13.66
N ARG A 341 -7.24 -18.05 12.55
CA ARG A 341 -7.80 -16.74 12.22
C ARG A 341 -8.51 -16.81 10.86
N ILE A 342 -9.81 -16.60 10.83
CA ILE A 342 -10.63 -16.64 9.61
C ILE A 342 -11.04 -15.22 9.26
N GLY A 343 -10.52 -14.66 8.17
CA GLY A 343 -10.93 -13.33 7.71
C GLY A 343 -12.11 -13.41 6.74
N VAL A 344 -13.10 -12.54 6.90
CA VAL A 344 -14.32 -12.48 6.09
C VAL A 344 -14.47 -11.06 5.54
N GLN A 345 -14.11 -10.87 4.27
CA GLN A 345 -14.13 -9.59 3.59
C GLN A 345 -15.44 -9.42 2.80
N ILE A 346 -16.29 -8.51 3.26
CA ILE A 346 -17.66 -8.32 2.76
C ILE A 346 -17.75 -7.00 1.99
N ARG A 347 -18.19 -7.04 0.74
CA ARG A 347 -18.35 -5.86 -0.12
C ARG A 347 -19.59 -5.94 -1.00
N LEU A 348 -20.61 -5.17 -0.64
CA LEU A 348 -21.76 -4.93 -1.51
C LEU A 348 -21.43 -3.85 -2.55
N PHE A 349 -21.67 -4.14 -3.83
CA PHE A 349 -21.61 -3.18 -4.93
C PHE A 349 -22.99 -2.63 -5.34
N ASN A 350 -24.06 -3.22 -4.83
CA ASN A 350 -25.42 -2.68 -4.89
C ASN A 350 -26.19 -3.27 -3.71
N THR A 351 -26.68 -2.41 -2.82
CA THR A 351 -27.46 -2.75 -1.61
C THR A 351 -28.91 -3.14 -1.90
N HIS A 352 -29.43 -2.81 -3.09
CA HIS A 352 -30.81 -3.04 -3.51
C HIS A 352 -30.98 -4.35 -4.32
N ARG A 353 -30.18 -5.40 -4.06
CA ARG A 353 -30.23 -6.64 -4.87
C ARG A 353 -30.32 -7.95 -4.08
N PRO A 354 -29.46 -8.22 -3.08
CA PRO A 354 -29.72 -9.27 -2.10
C PRO A 354 -30.03 -8.66 -0.71
N PRO A 355 -30.98 -9.19 0.06
CA PRO A 355 -31.06 -8.90 1.48
C PRO A 355 -29.74 -9.23 2.19
N HIS A 356 -29.38 -8.45 3.20
CA HIS A 356 -28.15 -8.69 3.98
C HIS A 356 -28.13 -10.10 4.61
N GLN A 357 -29.32 -10.62 4.97
CA GLN A 357 -29.47 -11.98 5.46
C GLN A 357 -29.04 -13.05 4.44
N THR A 358 -29.34 -12.89 3.15
CA THR A 358 -28.94 -13.85 2.11
C THR A 358 -27.42 -13.90 1.95
N VAL A 359 -26.76 -12.75 2.05
CA VAL A 359 -25.29 -12.64 2.01
C VAL A 359 -24.65 -13.30 3.24
N ILE A 360 -25.26 -13.15 4.42
CA ILE A 360 -24.83 -13.87 5.63
C ILE A 360 -25.00 -15.38 5.47
N ASN A 361 -26.14 -15.82 4.93
CA ASN A 361 -26.38 -17.24 4.70
C ASN A 361 -25.37 -17.82 3.68
N GLU A 362 -25.03 -17.09 2.61
CA GLU A 362 -23.99 -17.47 1.65
C GLU A 362 -22.59 -17.61 2.31
N ILE A 363 -22.23 -16.67 3.20
CA ILE A 363 -20.98 -16.73 3.99
C ILE A 363 -20.97 -17.95 4.92
N VAL A 364 -22.08 -18.24 5.60
CA VAL A 364 -22.21 -19.40 6.49
C VAL A 364 -22.13 -20.69 5.68
N SER A 365 -22.88 -20.82 4.58
CA SER A 365 -22.79 -22.00 3.69
C SER A 365 -21.36 -22.23 3.19
N CYS A 366 -20.65 -21.17 2.76
CA CYS A 366 -19.26 -21.26 2.32
C CYS A 366 -18.31 -21.71 3.44
N THR A 367 -18.40 -21.09 4.63
CA THR A 367 -17.50 -21.39 5.76
C THR A 367 -17.73 -22.78 6.35
N LEU A 368 -18.98 -23.27 6.36
CA LEU A 368 -19.32 -24.64 6.76
C LEU A 368 -18.86 -25.68 5.73
N GLN A 369 -19.18 -25.49 4.45
CA GLN A 369 -18.84 -26.44 3.38
C GLN A 369 -17.33 -26.68 3.27
N HIS A 370 -16.52 -25.65 3.50
CA HIS A 370 -15.06 -25.73 3.46
C HIS A 370 -14.41 -25.83 4.85
N LYS A 371 -15.19 -26.14 5.89
CA LYS A 371 -14.75 -26.42 7.28
C LYS A 371 -13.91 -25.32 7.93
N LEU A 372 -14.05 -24.08 7.44
CA LEU A 372 -13.40 -22.90 8.01
C LEU A 372 -13.99 -22.59 9.39
N LEU A 373 -15.31 -22.72 9.52
CA LEU A 373 -16.05 -22.60 10.78
C LEU A 373 -16.88 -23.87 11.02
N PRO A 374 -17.17 -24.22 12.29
CA PRO A 374 -17.89 -25.45 12.63
C PRO A 374 -19.40 -25.33 12.49
N ASP A 375 -20.06 -26.45 12.14
CA ASP A 375 -21.51 -26.60 12.14
C ASP A 375 -22.08 -26.63 13.57
N PHE A 376 -23.39 -26.42 13.68
CA PHE A 376 -24.22 -26.57 14.89
C PHE A 376 -25.01 -27.89 14.89
N ASN A 377 -25.23 -28.53 13.73
CA ASN A 377 -25.98 -29.79 13.65
C ASN A 377 -25.14 -31.03 13.97
N ALA A 378 -25.31 -31.55 15.19
CA ALA A 378 -24.58 -32.72 15.68
C ALA A 378 -24.86 -34.02 14.92
N GLN A 379 -25.96 -34.13 14.17
CA GLN A 379 -26.35 -35.37 13.48
C GLN A 379 -25.47 -35.70 12.26
N LYS A 380 -24.63 -34.78 11.80
CA LYS A 380 -23.80 -34.93 10.58
C LYS A 380 -22.31 -35.24 10.83
N SER A 381 -21.88 -35.42 12.09
CA SER A 381 -20.44 -35.40 12.44
C SER A 381 -20.02 -36.60 13.28
N VAL A 382 -19.01 -37.34 12.79
CA VAL A 382 -18.32 -38.37 13.57
C VAL A 382 -17.40 -37.69 14.59
N VAL A 383 -17.47 -38.12 15.85
CA VAL A 383 -16.79 -37.49 16.99
C VAL A 383 -15.26 -37.50 16.79
N SER A 384 -14.70 -36.33 16.50
CA SER A 384 -13.26 -36.11 16.44
C SER A 384 -12.68 -35.82 17.84
N PRO A 385 -11.38 -36.08 18.09
CA PRO A 385 -10.78 -35.94 19.42
C PRO A 385 -10.93 -34.55 20.04
N LEU A 386 -11.15 -34.50 21.37
CA LEU A 386 -11.67 -33.35 22.11
C LEU A 386 -10.67 -32.18 22.35
N LYS A 387 -9.91 -31.78 21.32
CA LYS A 387 -8.97 -30.67 21.41
C LYS A 387 -9.73 -29.34 21.29
N LYS A 388 -9.87 -28.60 22.40
CA LYS A 388 -10.53 -27.28 22.44
C LYS A 388 -9.71 -26.22 21.67
N THR A 389 -9.84 -26.20 20.34
CA THR A 389 -9.32 -25.11 19.51
C THR A 389 -10.20 -23.86 19.60
N SER A 390 -9.58 -22.71 19.40
CA SER A 390 -10.23 -21.41 19.36
C SER A 390 -9.97 -20.72 18.03
N LYS A 391 -11.03 -20.19 17.40
CA LYS A 391 -10.94 -19.45 16.14
C LYS A 391 -11.37 -18.00 16.34
N ALA A 392 -10.56 -17.06 15.86
CA ALA A 392 -10.95 -15.66 15.73
C ALA A 392 -11.46 -15.39 14.31
N VAL A 393 -12.67 -14.88 14.19
CA VAL A 393 -13.27 -14.46 12.92
C VAL A 393 -13.13 -12.94 12.81
N LEU A 394 -12.40 -12.48 11.81
CA LEU A 394 -12.20 -11.06 11.52
C LEU A 394 -13.13 -10.65 10.37
N VAL A 395 -14.17 -9.88 10.67
CA VAL A 395 -15.09 -9.34 9.66
C VAL A 395 -14.65 -7.95 9.24
N ALA A 396 -14.56 -7.70 7.94
CA ALA A 396 -14.29 -6.39 7.37
C ALA A 396 -15.42 -6.02 6.39
N SER A 397 -16.24 -5.03 6.77
CA SER A 397 -17.44 -4.61 6.05
C SER A 397 -17.77 -3.16 6.38
N LEU A 398 -18.46 -2.46 5.48
CA LEU A 398 -19.04 -1.15 5.81
C LEU A 398 -20.16 -1.25 6.86
N PHE A 399 -20.86 -2.39 6.94
CA PHE A 399 -22.02 -2.57 7.80
C PHE A 399 -21.67 -3.45 9.00
N SER A 400 -22.07 -3.06 10.21
CA SER A 400 -21.83 -3.81 11.45
C SER A 400 -22.65 -5.10 11.55
N GLU A 401 -23.84 -5.10 10.96
CA GLU A 401 -24.82 -6.21 10.94
C GLU A 401 -24.19 -7.57 10.62
N TYR A 402 -23.19 -7.61 9.74
CA TYR A 402 -22.47 -8.85 9.39
C TYR A 402 -21.66 -9.40 10.56
N GLY A 403 -20.86 -8.56 11.22
CA GLY A 403 -20.12 -8.92 12.42
C GLY A 403 -21.06 -9.25 13.57
N GLU A 404 -22.10 -8.45 13.79
CA GLU A 404 -23.11 -8.64 14.84
C GLU A 404 -23.88 -9.96 14.71
N LYS A 405 -24.39 -10.28 13.51
CA LYS A 405 -25.16 -11.52 13.29
C LYS A 405 -24.27 -12.76 13.35
N LEU A 406 -23.05 -12.72 12.81
CA LEU A 406 -22.09 -13.82 12.98
C LEU A 406 -21.67 -13.99 14.45
N LYS A 407 -21.40 -12.89 15.18
CA LYS A 407 -21.10 -12.88 16.61
C LYS A 407 -22.24 -13.50 17.41
N THR A 408 -23.47 -13.07 17.17
CA THR A 408 -24.69 -13.62 17.80
C THR A 408 -24.83 -15.11 17.51
N MET A 409 -24.73 -15.51 16.24
CA MET A 409 -24.90 -16.90 15.80
C MET A 409 -23.93 -17.88 16.49
N TYR A 410 -22.67 -17.47 16.70
CA TYR A 410 -21.67 -18.30 17.39
C TYR A 410 -21.63 -18.11 18.93
N GLN A 411 -22.39 -17.15 19.47
CA GLN A 411 -22.57 -16.97 20.91
C GLN A 411 -23.81 -17.70 21.45
N THR A 412 -24.90 -17.78 20.68
CA THR A 412 -26.15 -18.45 21.11
C THR A 412 -26.13 -19.96 20.87
N ASN A 413 -25.48 -20.42 19.80
CA ASN A 413 -25.48 -21.83 19.40
C ASN A 413 -24.23 -22.58 19.87
N LYS A 414 -24.39 -23.85 20.28
CA LYS A 414 -23.26 -24.74 20.59
C LYS A 414 -22.69 -25.34 19.31
N THR A 415 -21.39 -25.16 19.09
CA THR A 415 -20.66 -25.76 17.97
C THR A 415 -20.47 -27.27 18.18
N VAL A 416 -20.61 -28.06 17.11
CA VAL A 416 -20.51 -29.53 17.18
C VAL A 416 -19.11 -29.99 17.59
N THR A 417 -18.08 -29.31 17.08
CA THR A 417 -16.67 -29.53 17.43
C THR A 417 -16.30 -29.01 18.84
N ARG A 418 -17.22 -28.30 19.51
CA ARG A 418 -16.98 -27.57 20.78
C ARG A 418 -15.85 -26.53 20.70
N GLU A 419 -15.53 -26.05 19.50
CA GLU A 419 -14.57 -24.99 19.27
C GLU A 419 -15.09 -23.62 19.75
N VAL A 420 -14.19 -22.83 20.31
CA VAL A 420 -14.48 -21.49 20.81
C VAL A 420 -14.31 -20.47 19.69
N ILE A 421 -15.41 -20.10 19.05
CA ILE A 421 -15.45 -19.09 17.99
C ILE A 421 -15.66 -17.70 18.60
N ARG A 422 -14.85 -16.71 18.22
CA ARG A 422 -15.02 -15.30 18.60
C ARG A 422 -15.00 -14.42 17.37
N VAL A 423 -15.99 -13.55 17.21
CA VAL A 423 -16.15 -12.69 16.04
C VAL A 423 -15.82 -11.24 16.41
N TYR A 424 -14.99 -10.59 15.58
CA TYR A 424 -14.51 -9.23 15.75
C TYR A 424 -14.65 -8.46 14.43
N GLN A 425 -15.04 -7.19 14.49
CA GLN A 425 -15.10 -6.28 13.34
C GLN A 425 -14.42 -4.96 13.75
N PRO A 426 -13.33 -4.50 13.09
CA PRO A 426 -12.57 -3.33 13.55
C PRO A 426 -13.33 -2.00 13.37
N SER A 427 -14.09 -1.86 12.28
CA SER A 427 -14.92 -0.67 12.03
C SER A 427 -16.17 -0.99 11.20
N HIS A 428 -17.11 -0.04 11.14
CA HIS A 428 -18.31 -0.11 10.32
C HIS A 428 -18.73 1.29 9.84
N GLU A 429 -18.10 1.76 8.77
CA GLU A 429 -18.22 3.16 8.30
C GLU A 429 -19.56 3.50 7.60
N GLU A 430 -20.46 2.52 7.41
CA GLU A 430 -21.73 2.50 6.64
C GLU A 430 -21.60 2.85 5.14
N ARG A 431 -20.81 3.87 4.81
CA ARG A 431 -20.56 4.41 3.48
C ARG A 431 -19.05 4.53 3.26
N GLN A 432 -18.62 4.42 2.02
CA GLN A 432 -17.22 4.60 1.64
C GLN A 432 -16.90 6.10 1.54
N LYS A 433 -16.11 6.63 2.46
CA LYS A 433 -15.63 8.03 2.49
C LYS A 433 -14.27 8.10 1.78
N SER A 434 -14.30 8.03 0.44
CA SER A 434 -13.05 8.25 -0.32
C SER A 434 -12.65 9.72 -0.20
N ASN A 435 -11.36 10.01 -0.04
CA ASN A 435 -10.82 11.33 0.29
C ASN A 435 -10.95 11.75 1.78
N ASP A 436 -11.06 10.77 2.69
CA ASP A 436 -10.96 10.94 4.15
C ASP A 436 -9.76 10.12 4.67
N ASP A 437 -8.78 10.82 5.28
CA ASP A 437 -7.53 10.29 5.78
C ASP A 437 -7.74 9.17 6.82
N MET A 438 -8.65 9.39 7.79
CA MET A 438 -8.93 8.42 8.85
C MET A 438 -9.74 7.22 8.34
N HIS A 439 -10.64 7.44 7.39
CA HIS A 439 -11.33 6.35 6.68
C HIS A 439 -10.35 5.44 5.95
N ASN A 440 -9.34 6.02 5.27
CA ASN A 440 -8.32 5.22 4.60
C ASN A 440 -7.35 4.55 5.58
N ILE A 441 -7.02 5.15 6.74
CA ILE A 441 -6.24 4.47 7.80
C ILE A 441 -7.01 3.26 8.35
N LYS A 442 -8.32 3.38 8.60
CA LYS A 442 -9.19 2.24 9.00
C LYS A 442 -9.23 1.16 7.92
N ALA A 443 -9.49 1.54 6.67
CA ALA A 443 -9.53 0.61 5.54
C ALA A 443 -8.18 -0.11 5.33
N TRP A 444 -7.06 0.59 5.48
CA TRP A 444 -5.72 -0.01 5.39
C TRP A 444 -5.44 -0.96 6.57
N THR A 445 -5.85 -0.57 7.78
CA THR A 445 -5.80 -1.41 8.99
C THR A 445 -6.55 -2.72 8.79
N GLU A 446 -7.77 -2.68 8.27
CA GLU A 446 -8.58 -3.88 7.98
C GLU A 446 -7.97 -4.75 6.87
N ILE A 447 -7.52 -4.16 5.76
CA ILE A 447 -6.79 -4.88 4.69
C ILE A 447 -5.56 -5.60 5.27
N TYR A 448 -4.80 -4.92 6.13
CA TYR A 448 -3.60 -5.50 6.71
C TYR A 448 -3.95 -6.61 7.70
N LEU A 449 -4.91 -6.42 8.61
CA LEU A 449 -5.36 -7.43 9.56
C LEU A 449 -5.92 -8.68 8.88
N LEU A 450 -6.70 -8.54 7.80
CA LEU A 450 -7.13 -9.68 6.96
C LEU A 450 -5.93 -10.43 6.37
N SER A 451 -4.89 -9.73 5.96
CA SER A 451 -3.65 -10.35 5.46
C SER A 451 -2.79 -11.02 6.55
N LEU A 452 -3.24 -11.00 7.82
CA LEU A 452 -2.68 -11.78 8.95
C LEU A 452 -3.56 -12.99 9.32
N CYS A 453 -4.66 -13.23 8.60
CA CYS A 453 -5.51 -14.39 8.79
C CYS A 453 -4.89 -15.67 8.20
N ASP A 454 -5.33 -16.82 8.71
CA ASP A 454 -4.89 -18.15 8.28
C ASP A 454 -5.68 -18.65 7.05
N ALA A 455 -6.95 -18.23 6.94
CA ALA A 455 -7.80 -18.41 5.76
C ALA A 455 -8.65 -17.17 5.50
N LEU A 456 -9.08 -16.98 4.25
CA LEU A 456 -9.90 -15.83 3.83
C LEU A 456 -11.13 -16.26 3.04
N VAL A 457 -12.27 -15.66 3.37
CA VAL A 457 -13.47 -15.57 2.53
C VAL A 457 -13.55 -14.14 1.98
N THR A 458 -13.74 -13.97 0.67
CA THR A 458 -13.73 -12.64 0.03
C THR A 458 -14.90 -12.43 -0.91
N SER A 459 -15.41 -11.20 -0.96
CA SER A 459 -16.46 -10.81 -1.89
C SER A 459 -15.95 -10.66 -3.32
N PRO A 460 -16.71 -11.10 -4.34
CA PRO A 460 -16.31 -11.01 -5.74
C PRO A 460 -16.17 -9.55 -6.19
N LYS A 461 -15.20 -9.29 -7.06
CA LYS A 461 -14.79 -7.98 -7.58
C LYS A 461 -14.17 -7.03 -6.55
N SER A 462 -13.92 -7.49 -5.33
CA SER A 462 -13.41 -6.63 -4.24
C SER A 462 -11.89 -6.49 -4.28
N THR A 463 -11.38 -5.39 -4.83
CA THR A 463 -9.94 -5.07 -4.80
C THR A 463 -9.38 -4.89 -3.40
N PHE A 464 -10.21 -4.53 -2.42
CA PHE A 464 -9.90 -4.57 -0.98
C PHE A 464 -9.54 -6.00 -0.54
N GLY A 465 -10.36 -6.98 -0.95
CA GLY A 465 -10.09 -8.40 -0.75
C GLY A 465 -8.83 -8.87 -1.49
N TYR A 466 -8.62 -8.39 -2.72
CA TYR A 466 -7.41 -8.73 -3.49
C TYR A 466 -6.12 -8.31 -2.78
N VAL A 467 -6.03 -7.06 -2.31
CA VAL A 467 -4.83 -6.60 -1.58
C VAL A 467 -4.61 -7.44 -0.34
N ALA A 468 -5.65 -7.72 0.44
CA ALA A 468 -5.55 -8.51 1.67
C ALA A 468 -5.03 -9.93 1.41
N HIS A 469 -5.63 -10.67 0.46
CA HIS A 469 -5.20 -12.05 0.19
C HIS A 469 -3.83 -12.13 -0.47
N SER A 470 -3.52 -11.18 -1.37
CA SER A 470 -2.23 -11.13 -2.06
C SER A 470 -1.08 -10.78 -1.09
N LEU A 471 -1.28 -9.83 -0.16
CA LEU A 471 -0.30 -9.53 0.90
C LEU A 471 -0.11 -10.71 1.86
N GLY A 472 -1.19 -11.43 2.21
CA GLY A 472 -1.12 -12.59 3.08
C GLY A 472 -0.41 -13.79 2.45
N GLY A 473 -0.43 -13.91 1.12
CA GLY A 473 0.02 -15.10 0.40
C GLY A 473 -1.05 -16.19 0.34
N LEU A 474 -2.33 -15.78 0.29
CA LEU A 474 -3.49 -16.64 0.52
C LEU A 474 -4.32 -16.77 -0.75
N LYS A 475 -4.76 -17.99 -1.07
CA LYS A 475 -5.82 -18.24 -2.05
C LYS A 475 -7.17 -18.18 -1.31
N PRO A 476 -8.03 -17.17 -1.55
CA PRO A 476 -9.28 -17.04 -0.81
C PRO A 476 -10.37 -17.99 -1.33
N TRP A 477 -11.40 -18.17 -0.51
CA TRP A 477 -12.71 -18.62 -0.94
C TRP A 477 -13.54 -17.43 -1.39
N ILE A 478 -13.79 -17.32 -2.69
CA ILE A 478 -14.50 -16.19 -3.30
C ILE A 478 -15.98 -16.53 -3.37
N LEU A 479 -16.83 -15.74 -2.69
CA LEU A 479 -18.29 -15.88 -2.73
C LEU A 479 -18.79 -15.78 -4.19
N LYS A 480 -19.78 -16.58 -4.58
CA LYS A 480 -20.36 -16.50 -5.94
C LYS A 480 -21.23 -15.26 -6.12
N ARG A 481 -21.69 -14.66 -5.01
CA ARG A 481 -22.71 -13.64 -4.84
C ARG A 481 -24.11 -14.18 -5.10
N ALA A 482 -24.91 -14.23 -4.05
CA ALA A 482 -26.35 -14.44 -4.12
C ALA A 482 -27.05 -13.37 -4.98
N TYR A 483 -28.09 -13.82 -5.69
CA TYR A 483 -29.00 -12.98 -6.46
C TYR A 483 -30.39 -13.15 -5.85
N ASN A 484 -31.04 -12.03 -5.50
CA ASN A 484 -32.26 -11.99 -4.70
C ASN A 484 -32.05 -12.78 -3.38
N GLU A 485 -32.93 -13.74 -3.08
CA GLU A 485 -32.91 -14.53 -1.85
C GLU A 485 -32.21 -15.90 -1.99
N THR A 486 -31.80 -16.27 -3.22
CA THR A 486 -31.24 -17.59 -3.52
C THR A 486 -29.73 -17.63 -3.29
N ILE A 487 -29.29 -18.53 -2.42
CA ILE A 487 -27.87 -18.83 -2.19
C ILE A 487 -27.36 -19.67 -3.38
N PRO A 488 -26.22 -19.33 -4.02
CA PRO A 488 -25.65 -20.14 -5.10
C PRO A 488 -25.11 -21.49 -4.60
N ASP A 489 -25.10 -22.51 -5.47
CA ASP A 489 -24.42 -23.79 -5.20
C ASP A 489 -23.25 -24.01 -6.20
N PRO A 490 -22.02 -24.33 -5.74
CA PRO A 490 -21.51 -24.00 -4.40
C PRO A 490 -21.58 -22.49 -4.13
N PRO A 491 -21.70 -22.05 -2.86
CA PRO A 491 -21.85 -20.65 -2.44
C PRO A 491 -20.57 -19.84 -2.66
N CYS A 492 -19.42 -20.52 -2.75
CA CYS A 492 -18.14 -19.89 -3.05
C CYS A 492 -17.27 -20.83 -3.88
N ARG A 493 -16.11 -20.34 -4.32
CA ARG A 493 -15.10 -21.13 -5.04
C ARG A 493 -13.70 -20.72 -4.63
N HIS A 494 -12.80 -21.69 -4.53
CA HIS A 494 -11.39 -21.41 -4.23
C HIS A 494 -10.72 -20.67 -5.37
N ALA A 495 -9.86 -19.71 -5.06
CA ALA A 495 -9.08 -19.01 -6.07
C ALA A 495 -8.01 -19.91 -6.70
N LYS A 496 -7.83 -19.78 -8.02
CA LYS A 496 -6.78 -20.45 -8.81
C LYS A 496 -5.39 -20.04 -8.31
N SER A 497 -5.24 -18.75 -7.99
CA SER A 497 -4.04 -18.15 -7.42
C SER A 497 -4.40 -17.00 -6.46
N MET A 498 -3.40 -16.59 -5.68
CA MET A 498 -3.48 -15.47 -4.74
C MET A 498 -3.31 -14.09 -5.40
N GLU A 499 -3.14 -14.02 -6.73
CA GLU A 499 -2.94 -12.74 -7.43
C GLU A 499 -4.27 -12.00 -7.68
N PRO A 500 -4.25 -10.64 -7.73
CA PRO A 500 -5.42 -9.83 -8.06
C PRO A 500 -6.00 -10.13 -9.46
N CYS A 501 -7.30 -9.89 -9.63
CA CYS A 501 -7.91 -9.87 -10.96
C CYS A 501 -7.71 -8.51 -11.64
N PHE A 502 -7.18 -8.50 -12.86
CA PHE A 502 -7.26 -7.37 -13.77
C PHE A 502 -8.65 -7.36 -14.43
N HIS A 503 -9.52 -6.45 -13.98
CA HIS A 503 -10.96 -6.43 -14.36
C HIS A 503 -11.21 -6.07 -15.82
N TYR A 504 -10.36 -5.22 -16.41
CA TYR A 504 -10.57 -4.61 -17.73
C TYR A 504 -9.29 -4.73 -18.58
N PRO A 505 -8.91 -5.96 -18.97
CA PRO A 505 -7.76 -6.19 -19.81
C PRO A 505 -8.02 -5.69 -21.25
N PRO A 506 -6.96 -5.43 -22.04
CA PRO A 506 -7.09 -5.38 -23.49
C PRO A 506 -7.65 -6.71 -24.03
N LYS A 507 -8.19 -6.68 -25.25
CA LYS A 507 -8.79 -7.84 -25.94
C LYS A 507 -8.32 -7.95 -27.39
N TYR A 508 -7.14 -7.42 -27.69
CA TYR A 508 -6.72 -7.07 -29.03
C TYR A 508 -5.25 -7.41 -29.23
N ASP A 509 -4.91 -8.06 -30.33
CA ASP A 509 -3.52 -8.26 -30.73
C ASP A 509 -3.05 -7.07 -31.59
N CYS A 510 -1.99 -6.41 -31.13
CA CYS A 510 -1.43 -5.21 -31.76
C CYS A 510 -0.66 -5.49 -33.07
N ARG A 511 -0.41 -6.75 -33.42
CA ARG A 511 0.21 -7.18 -34.69
C ARG A 511 -0.85 -7.64 -35.68
N ASP A 512 -1.70 -8.56 -35.24
CA ASP A 512 -2.69 -9.23 -36.09
C ASP A 512 -3.98 -8.42 -36.23
N ASN A 513 -4.05 -7.24 -35.61
CA ASN A 513 -5.11 -6.24 -35.74
C ASN A 513 -6.51 -6.83 -35.47
N SER A 514 -6.59 -7.77 -34.53
CA SER A 514 -7.74 -8.65 -34.32
C SER A 514 -8.04 -8.90 -32.83
N THR A 515 -9.22 -9.41 -32.53
CA THR A 515 -9.61 -9.72 -31.14
C THR A 515 -9.00 -11.02 -30.66
N VAL A 516 -8.36 -11.02 -29.48
CA VAL A 516 -7.68 -12.20 -28.93
C VAL A 516 -8.08 -12.47 -27.47
N ASP A 517 -8.22 -13.76 -27.11
CA ASP A 517 -8.20 -14.19 -25.72
C ASP A 517 -6.77 -14.57 -25.29
N PHE A 518 -6.17 -13.72 -24.47
CA PHE A 518 -4.84 -13.91 -23.92
C PHE A 518 -4.70 -15.17 -23.03
N THR A 519 -5.78 -15.83 -22.59
CA THR A 519 -5.67 -17.11 -21.85
C THR A 519 -5.32 -18.31 -22.73
N SER A 520 -5.51 -18.18 -24.05
CA SER A 520 -5.05 -19.17 -25.05
C SER A 520 -3.57 -19.01 -25.38
N LEU A 521 -3.06 -17.77 -25.44
CA LEU A 521 -1.65 -17.46 -25.70
C LEU A 521 -0.73 -17.74 -24.51
N PHE A 522 -1.17 -17.45 -23.28
CA PHE A 522 -0.32 -17.47 -22.09
C PHE A 522 -0.80 -18.51 -21.07
N HIS A 523 -0.10 -19.64 -20.99
CA HIS A 523 -0.45 -20.76 -20.11
C HIS A 523 -0.54 -20.37 -18.62
N TYR A 524 0.33 -19.45 -18.17
CA TYR A 524 0.35 -18.86 -16.82
C TYR A 524 -0.72 -17.78 -16.58
N MET A 525 -1.67 -17.58 -17.50
CA MET A 525 -2.75 -16.62 -17.36
C MET A 525 -4.11 -17.28 -17.63
N LYS A 526 -5.10 -16.96 -16.79
CA LYS A 526 -6.47 -17.51 -16.88
C LYS A 526 -7.50 -16.42 -16.55
N HIS A 527 -8.74 -16.63 -17.00
CA HIS A 527 -9.84 -15.77 -16.59
C HIS A 527 -10.07 -15.83 -15.08
N CYS A 528 -10.48 -14.70 -14.51
CA CYS A 528 -10.78 -14.58 -13.09
C CYS A 528 -12.00 -15.42 -12.67
N GLU A 529 -12.08 -15.68 -11.37
CA GLU A 529 -13.15 -16.44 -10.73
C GLU A 529 -14.45 -15.63 -10.57
N ASP A 530 -14.34 -14.30 -10.58
CA ASP A 530 -15.35 -13.35 -10.10
C ASP A 530 -15.66 -12.19 -11.08
N VAL A 531 -14.81 -11.97 -12.08
CA VAL A 531 -15.02 -11.01 -13.17
C VAL A 531 -14.96 -11.71 -14.51
N SER A 532 -16.12 -11.81 -15.18
CA SER A 532 -16.20 -12.29 -16.56
C SER A 532 -15.35 -11.41 -17.49
N GLY A 533 -14.49 -12.04 -18.29
CA GLY A 533 -13.52 -11.36 -19.16
C GLY A 533 -12.33 -10.72 -18.45
N GLY A 534 -12.25 -10.75 -17.11
CA GLY A 534 -11.05 -10.33 -16.37
C GLY A 534 -9.94 -11.39 -16.44
N LEU A 535 -8.68 -10.99 -16.26
CA LEU A 535 -7.51 -11.87 -16.33
C LEU A 535 -6.71 -11.86 -15.02
N LYS A 536 -6.09 -12.99 -14.67
CA LYS A 536 -5.13 -13.09 -13.56
C LYS A 536 -4.01 -14.09 -13.87
N LEU A 537 -2.86 -13.88 -13.24
CA LEU A 537 -1.71 -14.79 -13.28
C LEU A 537 -1.98 -16.03 -12.43
N VAL A 538 -1.52 -17.20 -12.87
CA VAL A 538 -1.56 -18.48 -12.16
C VAL A 538 -0.22 -19.20 -12.32
N ASN A 539 0.14 -20.09 -11.38
CA ASN A 539 1.33 -20.93 -11.57
C ASN A 539 1.17 -21.80 -12.82
N GLY A 540 2.07 -21.66 -13.79
CA GLY A 540 1.99 -22.33 -15.10
C GLY A 540 2.33 -23.82 -15.09
N ASN A 541 2.74 -24.38 -13.94
CA ASN A 541 3.07 -25.79 -13.76
C ASN A 541 1.80 -26.63 -13.47
N HIS A 542 1.00 -26.90 -14.50
CA HIS A 542 -0.08 -27.89 -14.52
C HIS A 542 -0.13 -28.59 -15.87
#